data_AF-A0A2H0XNW1-F1
#
_entry.id   AF-A0A2H0XNW1-F1
#
_cell.length_a   1.000
_cell.length_b   1.000
_cell.length_c   1.000
_cell.angle_alpha   90.00
_cell.angle_beta   90.00
_cell.angle_gamma   90.00
#
_symmetry.space_group_name_H-M   'P 1'
#
loop_
_entity.id
_entity.type
_entity.pdbx_description
1 polymer ?
#
loop_
_entity_poly.entity_id
_entity_poly.type
_entity_poly.pdbx_seq_one_letter_code
_entity_poly.pdbx_strand_id
1 'polypeptide(L)'
;MSMNELAKEIAKWRKEKGFVTTWDNMLEKLMLVVSEVSEAAECYRNDDRKGFNEEIADIFIRLFDICGTLNIDIEREIGKKMEKNRKRPYRHGKKMGDVVK
;
A
#
# COMPACT_ATOMS: atom_id res chain seq x y z
N MET A 1 12.99 -5.76 -12.08
CA MET A 1 12.05 -4.63 -12.10
C MET A 1 12.09 -3.94 -10.74
N SER A 2 12.19 -2.62 -10.70
CA SER A 2 12.13 -1.81 -9.47
C SER A 2 10.69 -1.61 -9.00
N MET A 3 10.46 -1.13 -7.77
CA MET A 3 9.08 -0.85 -7.31
C MET A 3 8.44 0.27 -8.14
N ASN A 4 9.24 1.25 -8.56
CA ASN A 4 8.78 2.34 -9.40
C ASN A 4 8.40 1.86 -10.81
N GLU A 5 9.14 0.90 -11.37
CA GLU A 5 8.79 0.27 -12.66
C GLU A 5 7.50 -0.55 -12.54
N LEU A 6 7.38 -1.35 -11.48
CA LEU A 6 6.17 -2.14 -11.20
C LEU A 6 4.94 -1.25 -11.02
N ALA A 7 5.08 -0.13 -10.30
CA ALA A 7 3.99 0.83 -10.12
C ALA A 7 3.49 1.40 -11.45
N LYS A 8 4.40 1.74 -12.36
CA LYS A 8 4.05 2.22 -13.70
C LYS A 8 3.36 1.13 -14.53
N GLU A 9 3.85 -0.10 -14.46
CA GLU A 9 3.23 -1.24 -15.16
C GLU A 9 1.80 -1.49 -14.67
N ILE A 10 1.59 -1.54 -13.35
CA ILE A 10 0.27 -1.73 -12.74
C ILE A 10 -0.68 -0.59 -13.11
N ALA A 11 -0.26 0.66 -12.99
CA ALA A 11 -1.10 1.82 -13.33
C ALA A 11 -1.53 1.79 -14.81
N LYS A 12 -0.60 1.43 -15.71
CA LYS A 12 -0.89 1.24 -17.14
C LYS A 12 -1.91 0.12 -17.35
N TRP A 13 -1.66 -1.06 -16.79
CA TRP A 13 -2.55 -2.21 -16.92
C TRP A 13 -3.96 -1.93 -16.39
N ARG A 14 -4.07 -1.28 -15.21
CA ARG A 14 -5.37 -0.92 -14.63
C ARG A 14 -6.16 0.04 -15.52
N LYS A 15 -5.48 1.05 -16.07
CA LYS A 15 -6.09 1.98 -17.03
C LYS A 15 -6.56 1.26 -18.29
N GLU A 16 -5.79 0.33 -18.84
CA GLU A 16 -6.18 -0.49 -19.99
C GLU A 16 -7.39 -1.38 -19.70
N LYS A 17 -7.57 -1.80 -18.44
CA LYS A 17 -8.77 -2.52 -17.97
C LYS A 17 -9.96 -1.63 -17.65
N GLY A 18 -9.87 -0.32 -17.89
CA GLY A 18 -10.95 0.64 -17.64
C GLY A 18 -11.02 1.13 -16.19
N PHE A 19 -10.10 0.74 -15.31
CA PHE A 19 -10.01 1.27 -13.96
C PHE A 19 -9.21 2.57 -13.98
N VAL A 20 -9.93 3.70 -14.02
CA VAL A 20 -9.32 5.02 -14.03
C VAL A 20 -9.01 5.48 -12.61
N THR A 21 -7.75 5.80 -12.35
CA THR A 21 -7.27 6.47 -11.14
C THR A 21 -6.86 7.90 -11.51
N THR A 22 -7.27 8.88 -10.72
CA THR A 22 -6.89 10.29 -10.86
C THR A 22 -6.80 10.92 -9.47
N TRP A 23 -6.38 12.19 -9.40
CA TRP A 23 -6.42 12.93 -8.14
C TRP A 23 -7.86 13.12 -7.62
N ASP A 24 -8.82 13.35 -8.52
CA ASP A 24 -10.21 13.67 -8.16
C ASP A 24 -10.95 12.50 -7.50
N ASN A 25 -10.55 11.26 -7.78
CA ASN A 25 -11.14 10.06 -7.16
C ASN A 25 -10.22 9.39 -6.12
N MET A 26 -9.21 10.09 -5.61
CA MET A 26 -8.23 9.50 -4.72
C MET A 26 -8.86 8.94 -3.43
N LEU A 27 -9.91 9.57 -2.90
CA LEU A 27 -10.62 9.05 -1.72
C LEU A 27 -11.22 7.66 -1.97
N GLU A 28 -11.84 7.46 -3.14
CA GLU A 28 -12.36 6.16 -3.56
C GLU A 28 -11.22 5.12 -3.63
N LYS A 29 -10.08 5.48 -4.25
CA LYS A 29 -8.95 4.56 -4.39
C LYS A 29 -8.30 4.21 -3.05
N LEU A 30 -8.21 5.16 -2.13
CA LEU A 30 -7.74 4.90 -0.77
C LEU A 30 -8.71 3.97 -0.02
N MET A 31 -10.01 4.13 -0.20
CA MET A 31 -10.98 3.21 0.41
C MET A 31 -10.94 1.80 -0.18
N LEU A 32 -10.58 1.64 -1.46
CA LEU A 32 -10.29 0.31 -2.03
C LEU A 32 -9.05 -0.33 -1.39
N VAL A 33 -8.04 0.43 -0.98
CA VAL A 33 -6.92 -0.14 -0.20
C VAL A 33 -7.41 -0.64 1.16
N VAL A 34 -8.32 0.10 1.80
CA VAL A 34 -8.90 -0.26 3.10
C VAL A 34 -9.77 -1.52 3.00
N SER A 35 -10.47 -1.75 1.88
CA SER A 35 -11.21 -3.01 1.68
C SER A 35 -10.27 -4.20 1.64
N GLU A 36 -9.17 -4.15 0.88
CA GLU A 36 -8.24 -5.29 0.80
C GLU A 36 -7.58 -5.59 2.17
N VAL A 37 -7.35 -4.55 2.98
CA VAL A 37 -6.90 -4.73 4.39
C VAL A 37 -7.96 -5.45 5.24
N SER A 38 -9.24 -5.14 5.01
CA SER A 38 -10.35 -5.77 5.72
C SER A 38 -10.53 -7.23 5.30
N GLU A 39 -10.37 -7.53 4.01
CA GLU A 39 -10.40 -8.88 3.45
C GLU A 39 -9.24 -9.73 4.00
N ALA A 40 -8.02 -9.17 4.05
CA ALA A 40 -6.89 -9.83 4.71
C ALA A 40 -7.17 -10.13 6.19
N ALA A 41 -7.80 -9.21 6.93
CA ALA A 41 -8.19 -9.46 8.32
C ALA A 41 -9.25 -10.56 8.45
N GLU A 42 -10.17 -10.68 7.50
CA GLU A 42 -11.15 -11.76 7.44
C GLU A 42 -10.49 -13.11 7.14
N CYS A 43 -9.61 -13.19 6.15
CA CYS A 43 -8.82 -14.39 5.87
C CYS A 43 -8.05 -14.88 7.10
N TYR A 44 -7.39 -13.95 7.83
CA TYR A 44 -6.70 -14.29 9.07
C TYR A 44 -7.64 -14.87 10.14
N ARG A 45 -8.81 -14.25 10.34
CA ARG A 45 -9.82 -14.76 11.30
C ARG A 45 -10.30 -16.17 10.98
N ASN A 46 -10.30 -16.53 9.70
CA ASN A 46 -10.78 -17.82 9.21
C ASN A 46 -9.64 -18.86 9.02
N ASP A 47 -8.40 -18.54 9.43
CA ASP A 47 -7.17 -19.34 9.17
C ASP A 47 -6.95 -19.65 7.68
N ASP A 48 -7.48 -18.82 6.78
CA ASP A 48 -7.23 -18.91 5.35
C ASP A 48 -5.93 -18.19 4.98
N ARG A 49 -4.82 -18.94 5.09
CA ARG A 49 -3.49 -18.42 4.79
C ARG A 49 -3.26 -18.12 3.31
N LYS A 50 -3.96 -18.82 2.41
CA LYS A 50 -3.80 -18.61 0.97
C LYS A 50 -4.49 -17.30 0.57
N GLY A 51 -5.74 -17.14 0.98
CA GLY A 51 -6.48 -15.88 0.80
C GLY A 51 -5.74 -14.72 1.44
N PHE A 52 -5.23 -14.87 2.67
CA PHE A 52 -4.44 -13.83 3.32
C PHE A 52 -3.27 -13.33 2.46
N ASN A 53 -2.51 -14.24 1.85
CA ASN A 53 -1.39 -13.87 0.99
C ASN A 53 -1.85 -13.17 -0.31
N GLU A 54 -2.98 -13.57 -0.86
CA GLU A 54 -3.59 -12.94 -2.04
C GLU A 54 -4.04 -11.51 -1.70
N GLU A 55 -4.72 -11.30 -0.57
CA GLU A 55 -5.17 -9.96 -0.14
C GLU A 55 -4.00 -9.02 0.19
N ILE A 56 -2.92 -9.55 0.78
CA ILE A 56 -1.69 -8.76 0.96
C ILE A 56 -1.13 -8.29 -0.39
N ALA A 57 -1.14 -9.14 -1.41
CA ALA A 57 -0.69 -8.75 -2.74
C ALA A 57 -1.61 -7.67 -3.35
N ASP A 58 -2.92 -7.80 -3.18
CA ASP A 58 -3.89 -6.82 -3.68
C ASP A 58 -3.72 -5.44 -3.03
N ILE A 59 -3.42 -5.37 -1.72
CA ILE A 59 -3.05 -4.11 -1.05
C ILE A 59 -1.87 -3.44 -1.79
N PHE A 60 -0.80 -4.18 -2.09
CA PHE A 60 0.35 -3.63 -2.80
C PHE A 60 -0.01 -3.20 -4.22
N ILE A 61 -0.84 -3.96 -4.93
CA ILE A 61 -1.29 -3.61 -6.28
C ILE A 61 -2.08 -2.29 -6.26
N ARG A 62 -2.98 -2.11 -5.30
CA ARG A 62 -3.75 -0.85 -5.13
C ARG A 62 -2.84 0.32 -4.80
N LEU A 63 -1.87 0.14 -3.90
CA LEU A 63 -0.89 1.19 -3.57
C LEU A 63 0.00 1.55 -4.76
N PHE A 64 0.42 0.56 -5.53
CA PHE A 64 1.24 0.76 -6.72
C PHE A 64 0.49 1.41 -7.88
N ASP A 65 -0.79 1.11 -8.06
CA ASP A 65 -1.67 1.85 -8.97
C ASP A 65 -1.69 3.36 -8.63
N ILE A 66 -1.90 3.69 -7.36
CA ILE A 66 -1.86 5.08 -6.87
C ILE A 66 -0.49 5.71 -7.14
N CYS A 67 0.60 5.02 -6.78
CA CYS A 67 1.96 5.54 -6.96
C CYS A 67 2.29 5.77 -8.44
N GLY A 68 2.00 4.79 -9.29
CA GLY A 68 2.26 4.86 -10.73
C GLY A 68 1.44 5.95 -11.40
N THR A 69 0.17 6.07 -11.04
CA THR A 69 -0.75 7.08 -11.59
C THR A 69 -0.36 8.49 -11.18
N LEU A 70 -0.01 8.71 -9.91
CA LEU A 70 0.40 10.02 -9.40
C LEU A 70 1.89 10.32 -9.62
N ASN A 71 2.62 9.42 -10.28
CA ASN A 71 4.07 9.52 -10.51
C ASN A 71 4.88 9.74 -9.21
N ILE A 72 4.49 9.01 -8.16
CA ILE A 72 5.19 9.00 -6.86
C ILE A 72 6.41 8.08 -6.97
N ASP A 73 7.59 8.62 -6.69
CA ASP A 73 8.82 7.85 -6.52
C ASP A 73 8.80 7.12 -5.16
N ILE A 74 8.13 5.96 -5.13
CA ILE A 74 7.84 5.24 -3.89
C ILE A 74 9.12 4.68 -3.25
N GLU A 75 10.11 4.27 -4.04
CA GLU A 75 11.40 3.79 -3.53
C GLU A 75 12.14 4.89 -2.76
N ARG A 76 12.17 6.10 -3.32
CA ARG A 76 12.77 7.26 -2.65
C ARG A 76 12.02 7.65 -1.38
N GLU A 77 10.70 7.67 -1.40
CA GLU A 77 9.90 8.04 -0.22
C GLU A 77 10.01 7.00 0.91
N ILE A 78 10.03 5.70 0.56
CA ILE A 78 10.34 4.62 1.51
C ILE A 78 11.75 4.79 2.07
N GLY A 79 12.75 5.04 1.22
CA GLY A 79 14.14 5.26 1.63
C GLY A 79 14.27 6.39 2.65
N LYS A 80 13.71 7.57 2.34
CA LYS A 80 13.66 8.73 3.26
C LYS A 80 12.98 8.38 4.58
N LYS A 81 11.83 7.69 4.52
CA LYS A 81 11.07 7.31 5.73
C LYS A 81 11.85 6.32 6.59
N MET A 82 12.51 5.34 5.97
CA MET A 82 13.33 4.34 6.64
C MET A 82 14.56 4.98 7.30
N GLU A 83 15.24 5.89 6.63
CA GLU A 83 16.37 6.65 7.22
C GLU A 83 15.89 7.46 8.43
N LYS A 84 14.77 8.18 8.30
CA LYS A 84 14.14 8.89 9.42
C LYS A 84 13.80 7.92 10.56
N ASN A 85 13.25 6.73 10.28
CA ASN A 85 12.87 5.76 11.29
C ASN A 85 14.07 5.15 12.01
N ARG A 86 15.19 4.89 11.32
CA ARG A 86 16.43 4.35 11.91
C ARG A 86 17.05 5.27 12.95
N LYS A 87 16.94 6.59 12.76
CA LYS A 87 17.47 7.61 13.68
C LYS A 87 16.63 7.77 14.95
N ARG A 88 15.47 7.15 15.01
CA ARG A 88 14.55 7.36 16.13
C ARG A 88 14.92 6.45 17.31
N PRO A 89 14.73 6.91 18.56
CA PRO A 89 15.02 6.11 19.74
C PRO A 89 14.14 4.87 19.81
N TYR A 90 14.53 3.88 20.62
CA TYR A 90 13.76 2.64 20.79
C TYR A 90 12.29 2.95 21.09
N ARG A 91 11.40 2.37 20.27
CA ARG A 91 9.95 2.61 20.25
C ARG A 91 9.51 4.06 20.12
N HIS A 92 10.38 5.03 19.83
CA HIS A 92 10.00 6.45 19.81
C HIS A 92 9.52 6.97 21.17
N GLY A 93 9.95 6.33 22.27
CA GLY A 93 9.37 6.57 23.58
C GLY A 93 7.95 6.00 23.77
N LYS A 94 7.43 5.22 22.81
CA LYS A 94 6.13 4.57 22.91
C LYS A 94 6.17 3.32 23.78
N LYS A 95 5.15 3.14 24.60
CA LYS A 95 4.91 1.91 25.35
C LYS A 95 4.23 0.89 24.44
N MET A 96 4.23 -0.37 24.88
CA MET A 96 3.45 -1.42 24.22
C MET A 96 1.97 -0.99 24.22
N GLY A 97 1.35 -0.84 23.05
CA GLY A 97 -0.06 -0.43 22.92
C GLY A 97 -0.31 1.03 22.51
N ASP A 98 0.73 1.86 22.39
CA ASP A 98 0.53 3.22 21.87
C ASP A 98 0.29 3.17 20.35
N VAL A 99 -0.96 3.32 19.93
CA VAL A 99 -1.31 3.47 18.51
C VAL A 99 -0.65 4.73 17.96
N VAL A 100 -0.07 4.63 16.76
CA VAL A 100 0.48 5.79 16.05
C VAL A 100 -0.67 6.71 15.66
N LYS A 101 -0.87 7.79 16.44
CA LYS A 101 -1.50 9.01 15.93
C LYS A 101 -0.65 9.60 14.81
#